data_AF-A0AAV0S0M1-F1
#
_entry.id   AF-A0AAV0S0M1-F1
#
_cell.length_a   1.000
_cell.length_b   1.000
_cell.length_c   1.000
_cell.angle_alpha   90.00
_cell.angle_beta   90.00
_cell.angle_gamma   90.00
#
_symmetry.space_group_name_H-M   'P 1'
#
loop_
_entity.id
_entity.type
_entity.pdbx_description
1 polymer ?
#
loop_
_entity_poly.entity_id
_entity_poly.type
_entity_poly.pdbx_seq_one_letter_code
_entity_poly.pdbx_strand_id
1 'polypeptide(L)'
;MLCFNNRGIYRSCDEDFRLNESGSLGVPPEQVDAYCGGSCLTETNMVLNCLEGIMKNFRFYNAATIKDVKDTVSAVCSDGPNRGNLQF
;
A
#
# COMPACT_ATOMS: atom_id res chain seq x y z
N MET A 1 -2.74 14.42 2.86
CA MET A 1 -2.38 14.31 4.31
C MET A 1 -0.85 14.28 4.47
N LEU A 2 -0.27 14.56 5.66
CA LEU A 2 1.21 14.65 5.84
C LEU A 2 1.96 13.38 5.39
N CYS A 3 1.46 12.18 5.70
CA CYS A 3 2.09 10.92 5.31
C CYS A 3 2.08 10.70 3.78
N PHE A 4 0.97 11.04 3.10
CA PHE A 4 0.82 10.87 1.66
C PHE A 4 1.62 11.90 0.83
N ASN A 5 2.01 13.03 1.44
CA ASN A 5 2.78 14.10 0.77
C ASN A 5 4.26 14.10 1.19
N ASN A 6 4.72 13.07 1.89
CA ASN A 6 6.08 13.02 2.41
C ASN A 6 7.07 12.52 1.34
N ARG A 7 7.86 13.43 0.76
CA ARG A 7 8.95 13.13 -0.19
C ARG A 7 10.10 12.30 0.41
N GLY A 8 10.11 12.12 1.73
CA GLY A 8 10.98 11.17 2.41
C GLY A 8 10.51 9.72 2.27
N ILE A 9 9.20 9.52 2.12
CA ILE A 9 8.59 8.20 1.91
C ILE A 9 8.52 7.92 0.41
N TYR A 10 7.85 8.78 -0.37
CA TYR A 10 7.74 8.57 -1.81
C TYR A 10 8.97 9.09 -2.54
N ARG A 11 9.80 8.17 -3.02
CA ARG A 11 11.07 8.51 -3.70
C ARG A 11 11.28 7.76 -4.99
N SER A 12 10.91 6.49 -5.00
CA SER A 12 11.33 5.53 -6.02
C SER A 12 10.17 4.68 -6.55
N CYS A 13 9.03 4.64 -5.88
CA CYS A 13 7.83 4.00 -6.43
C CYS A 13 7.20 4.87 -7.52
N ASP A 14 6.74 4.23 -8.59
CA ASP A 14 5.88 4.86 -9.60
C ASP A 14 4.65 5.46 -8.93
N GLU A 15 4.27 6.69 -9.32
CA GLU A 15 3.19 7.42 -8.67
C GLU A 15 1.86 6.69 -8.78
N ASP A 16 1.64 5.96 -9.87
CA ASP A 16 0.41 5.20 -10.14
C ASP A 16 0.24 4.01 -9.19
N PHE A 17 1.32 3.51 -8.59
CA PHE A 17 1.32 2.36 -7.67
C PHE A 17 1.36 2.75 -6.20
N ARG A 18 1.43 4.05 -5.90
CA ARG A 18 1.49 4.55 -4.53
C ARG A 18 0.14 4.40 -3.85
N LEU A 19 0.16 3.88 -2.62
CA LEU A 19 -0.98 4.00 -1.72
C LEU A 19 -1.29 5.49 -1.51
N ASN A 20 -2.55 5.89 -1.59
CA ASN A 20 -2.98 7.26 -1.29
C ASN A 20 -4.25 7.24 -0.42
N GLU A 21 -4.87 8.41 -0.18
CA GLU A 21 -6.07 8.54 0.65
C GLU A 21 -7.25 7.66 0.18
N SER A 22 -7.29 7.25 -1.10
CA SER A 22 -8.33 6.36 -1.62
C SER A 22 -8.34 4.98 -0.96
N GLY A 23 -7.18 4.51 -0.49
CA GLY A 23 -7.01 3.17 0.07
C GLY A 23 -6.83 2.06 -0.97
N SER A 24 -6.56 2.42 -2.23
CA SER A 24 -6.29 1.47 -3.31
C SER A 24 -4.84 1.58 -3.81
N LEU A 25 -4.30 0.45 -4.26
CA LEU A 25 -3.01 0.36 -4.96
C LEU A 25 -3.32 0.19 -6.45
N GLY A 26 -2.93 1.14 -7.29
CA GLY A 26 -3.15 1.09 -8.75
C GLY A 26 -2.25 0.10 -9.48
N VAL A 27 -1.82 -0.97 -8.81
CA VAL A 27 -0.87 -1.96 -9.33
C VAL A 27 -1.62 -2.95 -10.21
N PRO A 28 -1.32 -3.06 -11.50
CA PRO A 28 -1.95 -4.07 -12.34
C PRO A 28 -1.36 -5.46 -12.05
N PRO A 29 -2.09 -6.56 -12.36
CA PRO A 29 -1.67 -7.93 -12.05
C PRO A 29 -0.27 -8.27 -12.54
N GLU A 30 0.11 -7.82 -13.73
CA GLU A 30 1.41 -8.05 -14.35
C GLU A 30 2.58 -7.35 -13.64
N GLN A 31 2.30 -6.38 -12.76
CA GLN A 31 3.32 -5.63 -12.01
C GLN A 31 3.36 -6.00 -10.52
N VAL A 32 2.54 -6.97 -10.06
CA VAL A 32 2.51 -7.36 -8.65
C VAL A 32 3.87 -7.85 -8.16
N ASP A 33 4.58 -8.67 -8.94
CA ASP A 33 5.91 -9.16 -8.55
C ASP A 33 6.93 -8.02 -8.44
N ALA A 34 6.88 -7.04 -9.36
CA ALA A 34 7.74 -5.86 -9.33
C ALA A 34 7.40 -4.96 -8.14
N TYR A 35 6.11 -4.80 -7.82
CA TYR A 35 5.65 -4.07 -6.64
C TYR A 35 6.14 -4.74 -5.34
N CYS A 36 5.93 -6.04 -5.21
CA CYS A 36 6.26 -6.82 -4.02
C CYS A 36 7.78 -6.98 -3.80
N GLY A 37 8.58 -7.02 -4.87
CA GLY A 37 10.05 -7.02 -4.79
C GLY A 37 10.69 -5.63 -4.78
N GLY A 38 9.90 -4.57 -4.91
CA GLY A 38 10.39 -3.23 -5.22
C GLY A 38 10.28 -2.20 -4.10
N SER A 39 10.61 -0.96 -4.46
CA SER A 39 10.46 0.22 -3.61
C SER A 39 9.01 0.45 -3.18
N CYS A 40 8.04 0.15 -4.04
CA CYS A 40 6.63 0.41 -3.77
C CYS A 40 6.09 -0.30 -2.51
N LEU A 41 6.43 -1.57 -2.29
CA LEU A 41 6.07 -2.27 -1.06
C LEU A 41 6.68 -1.58 0.18
N THR A 42 7.94 -1.17 0.08
CA THR A 42 8.65 -0.47 1.17
C THR A 42 7.98 0.87 1.49
N GLU A 43 7.66 1.66 0.47
CA GLU A 43 7.01 2.96 0.62
C GLU A 43 5.59 2.84 1.18
N THR A 44 4.81 1.85 0.72
CA THR A 44 3.49 1.54 1.26
C THR A 44 3.57 1.21 2.76
N ASN A 45 4.52 0.37 3.18
CA ASN A 45 4.73 0.06 4.60
C ASN A 45 5.13 1.30 5.42
N MET A 46 5.97 2.18 4.87
CA MET A 46 6.34 3.44 5.53
C MET A 46 5.14 4.38 5.73
N VAL A 47 4.26 4.50 4.73
CA VAL A 47 3.04 5.31 4.85
C VAL A 47 2.09 4.74 5.88
N LEU A 48 1.85 3.43 5.87
CA LEU A 48 0.98 2.77 6.85
C LEU A 48 1.49 2.97 8.28
N ASN A 49 2.80 2.86 8.50
CA ASN A 49 3.43 3.12 9.81
C ASN A 49 3.34 4.60 10.21
N CYS A 50 3.48 5.53 9.25
CA CYS A 50 3.28 6.96 9.50
C CYS A 50 1.85 7.25 9.96
N LEU A 51 0.85 6.65 9.31
CA LEU A 51 -0.56 6.84 9.68
C LEU A 51 -0.88 6.28 11.07
N GLU A 52 -0.38 5.08 11.42
CA GLU A 52 -0.53 4.49 12.76
C GLU A 52 0.07 5.36 13.86
N GLY A 53 1.21 6.00 13.59
CA GLY A 53 1.90 6.87 14.55
C GLY A 53 1.17 8.18 14.85
N ILE A 54 0.31 8.65 13.93
CA ILE A 54 -0.32 9.97 14.02
C ILE A 54 -1.81 9.88 14.37
N MET A 55 -2.53 8.87 13.88
CA MET A 55 -3.98 8.75 14.09
C MET A 55 -4.39 7.34 14.50
N LYS A 56 -5.03 7.26 15.67
CA LYS A 56 -5.74 6.05 16.08
C LYS A 56 -7.01 5.90 15.23
N ASN A 57 -7.26 4.68 14.74
CA ASN A 57 -8.45 4.30 13.96
C ASN A 57 -8.60 5.03 12.62
N PHE A 58 -7.49 5.34 11.94
CA PHE A 58 -7.53 5.89 10.58
C PHE A 58 -8.32 4.98 9.62
N ARG A 59 -9.10 5.60 8.75
CA ARG A 59 -9.82 4.95 7.64
C ARG A 59 -9.53 5.67 6.34
N PHE A 60 -9.29 4.88 5.30
CA PHE A 60 -9.20 5.36 3.93
C PHE A 60 -10.59 5.71 3.39
N TYR A 61 -10.65 6.41 2.25
CA TYR A 61 -11.92 6.80 1.64
C TYR A 61 -12.78 5.61 1.18
N ASN A 62 -12.17 4.48 0.83
CA ASN A 62 -12.86 3.22 0.59
C ASN A 62 -13.29 2.47 1.89
N ALA A 63 -13.25 3.14 3.04
CA ALA A 63 -13.54 2.62 4.38
C ALA A 63 -12.58 1.55 4.92
N ALA A 64 -11.54 1.17 4.17
CA ALA A 64 -10.50 0.26 4.64
C ALA A 64 -9.78 0.84 5.85
N THR A 65 -9.38 -0.04 6.76
CA THR A 65 -8.47 0.28 7.85
C THR A 65 -7.02 0.08 7.40
N ILE A 66 -6.07 0.61 8.18
CA ILE A 66 -4.64 0.31 7.98
C ILE A 66 -4.38 -1.20 7.99
N LYS A 67 -5.06 -1.93 8.88
CA LYS A 67 -4.94 -3.38 8.98
C LYS A 67 -5.41 -4.06 7.69
N ASP A 68 -6.54 -3.64 7.14
CA ASP A 68 -7.06 -4.24 5.89
C ASP A 68 -6.05 -4.08 4.75
N VAL A 69 -5.45 -2.89 4.59
CA VAL A 69 -4.42 -2.66 3.57
C VAL A 69 -3.16 -3.51 3.82
N LYS A 70 -2.69 -3.63 5.07
CA LYS A 70 -1.55 -4.50 5.41
C LYS A 70 -1.83 -5.96 5.08
N ASP A 71 -3.03 -6.45 5.44
CA ASP A 71 -3.43 -7.83 5.21
C ASP A 71 -3.55 -8.11 3.69
N THR A 72 -4.10 -7.18 2.91
CA THR A 72 -4.14 -7.27 1.44
C THR A 72 -2.75 -7.31 0.83
N VAL A 73 -1.86 -6.38 1.20
CA VAL A 73 -0.50 -6.33 0.69
C VAL A 73 0.27 -7.61 1.03
N SER A 74 0.10 -8.11 2.26
CA SER A 74 0.68 -9.38 2.69
C SER A 74 0.16 -10.54 1.84
N ALA A 75 -1.15 -10.62 1.60
CA ALA A 75 -1.76 -11.69 0.82
C ALA A 75 -1.27 -11.72 -0.65
N VAL A 76 -1.15 -10.55 -1.30
CA VAL A 76 -0.73 -10.48 -2.71
C VAL A 76 0.77 -10.64 -2.91
N CYS A 77 1.58 -10.33 -1.89
CA CYS A 77 3.04 -10.47 -1.93
C CYS A 77 3.58 -11.76 -1.32
N SER A 78 2.73 -12.56 -0.65
CA SER A 78 3.11 -13.88 -0.12
C SER A 78 3.07 -14.94 -1.23
N ASP A 79 3.83 -16.03 -1.05
CA ASP A 79 3.83 -17.22 -1.95
C ASP A 79 2.55 -18.08 -1.86
N GLY A 80 1.44 -17.49 -1.41
CA GLY A 80 0.16 -18.17 -1.21
C GLY A 80 -0.69 -18.21 -2.49
N PRO A 81 -1.82 -18.94 -2.46
CA PRO A 81 -2.75 -19.01 -3.59
C PRO A 81 -3.36 -17.66 -3.99
N ASN A 82 -3.21 -16.63 -3.15
CA ASN A 82 -3.68 -15.26 -3.41
C ASN A 82 -2.58 -14.35 -4.01
N ARG A 83 -1.37 -14.87 -4.27
CA ARG A 83 -0.31 -14.10 -4.93
C ARG A 83 -0.81 -13.59 -6.28
N GLY A 84 -0.75 -12.27 -6.49
CA GLY A 84 -1.25 -11.65 -7.73
C GLY A 84 -2.77 -11.56 -7.86
N ASN A 85 -3.56 -12.05 -6.89
CA ASN A 85 -5.01 -11.94 -6.95
C ASN A 85 -5.47 -10.59 -6.36
N LEU A 86 -5.69 -9.61 -7.24
CA LEU A 86 -6.19 -8.28 -6.91
C LEU A 86 -7.73 -8.19 -6.96
N GLN A 87 -8.45 -9.29 -6.72
CA GLN A 87 -9.92 -9.23 -6.63
C GLN A 87 -10.31 -8.57 -5.30
N PHE A 88 -10.80 -7.32 -5.41
CA PHE A 88 -11.39 -6.51 -4.35
C PHE A 88 -12.91 -6.62 -4.36
#